data_AF-A0A967N8K1-F1
#
_entry.id   AF-A0A967N8K1-F1
#
_cell.length_a   1.000
_cell.length_b   1.000
_cell.length_c   1.000
_cell.angle_alpha   90.00
_cell.angle_beta   90.00
_cell.angle_gamma   90.00
#
_symmetry.space_group_name_H-M   'P 1'
#
loop_
_entity.id
_entity.type
_entity.pdbx_description
1 polymer ?
#
loop_
_entity_poly.entity_id
_entity_poly.type
_entity_poly.pdbx_seq_one_letter_code
_entity_poly.pdbx_strand_id
1 'polypeptide(L)'
;VDALPVLAWVVAAMFVSRAVAIYTLLPVANRVSGGEPVDRGYQTVILWGGVRGGIALAIALSLPESVPSRELIISLTTGAVLVSLVVQMFTIERVVRYFRLDRPT
;
A
#
# COMPACT_ATOMS: atom_id res chain seq x y z
N VAL A 1 14.43 22.31 4.68
CA VAL A 1 14.47 20.87 4.99
C VAL A 1 14.03 20.12 3.75
N ASP A 2 14.91 19.28 3.22
CA ASP A 2 14.74 18.64 1.90
C ASP A 2 13.53 17.69 1.92
N ALA A 3 12.46 18.04 1.21
CA ALA A 3 11.18 17.30 1.25
C ALA A 3 11.24 15.95 0.51
N LEU A 4 12.13 15.82 -0.48
CA LEU A 4 12.31 14.61 -1.28
C LEU A 4 12.74 13.38 -0.46
N PRO A 5 13.79 13.43 0.39
CA PRO A 5 14.17 12.28 1.20
C PRO A 5 13.10 11.89 2.22
N VAL A 6 12.36 12.86 2.77
CA VAL A 6 11.27 12.58 3.72
C VAL A 6 10.12 11.84 3.03
N LEU A 7 9.74 12.26 1.81
CA LEU A 7 8.72 11.57 1.02
C LEU A 7 9.12 10.13 0.71
N ALA A 8 10.37 9.90 0.31
CA ALA A 8 10.88 8.57 0.02
C ALA A 8 10.81 7.66 1.27
N TRP A 9 11.20 8.18 2.43
CA TRP A 9 11.08 7.45 3.71
C TRP A 9 9.63 7.12 4.07
N VAL A 10 8.69 8.06 3.88
CA VAL A 10 7.27 7.82 4.12
C VAL A 10 6.73 6.71 3.22
N VAL A 11 7.03 6.76 1.91
CA VAL A 11 6.60 5.74 0.96
C VAL A 11 7.20 4.37 1.32
N ALA A 12 8.50 4.32 1.64
CA ALA A 12 9.17 3.09 2.04
C ALA A 12 8.56 2.50 3.32
N ALA A 13 8.38 3.32 4.37
CA ALA A 13 7.79 2.90 5.63
C ALA A 13 6.36 2.37 5.44
N MET A 14 5.58 3.01 4.57
CA MET A 14 4.22 2.58 4.25
C MET A 14 4.19 1.20 3.58
N PHE A 15 5.07 0.95 2.61
CA PHE A 15 5.19 -0.36 1.97
C PHE A 15 5.68 -1.44 2.94
N VAL A 16 6.67 -1.13 3.78
CA VAL A 16 7.19 -2.05 4.80
C VAL A 16 6.11 -2.41 5.81
N SER A 17 5.39 -1.42 6.35
CA SER A 17 4.28 -1.64 7.28
C SER A 17 3.24 -2.59 6.69
N ARG A 18 2.89 -2.42 5.41
CA ARG A 18 1.95 -3.30 4.72
C ARG A 18 2.50 -4.72 4.51
N ALA A 19 3.77 -4.84 4.09
CA ALA A 19 4.42 -6.12 3.92
C ALA A 19 4.42 -6.90 5.24
N VAL A 20 4.81 -6.24 6.34
CA VAL A 20 4.77 -6.84 7.68
C VAL A 20 3.37 -7.33 8.00
N ALA A 21 2.35 -6.47 7.90
CA ALA A 21 0.97 -6.85 8.23
C ALA A 21 0.49 -8.06 7.41
N ILE A 22 0.76 -8.11 6.11
CA ILE A 22 0.32 -9.21 5.24
C ILE A 22 1.08 -10.49 5.54
N TYR A 23 2.41 -10.43 5.61
CA TYR A 23 3.25 -11.60 5.86
C TYR A 23 3.20 -12.12 7.30
N THR A 24 2.72 -11.34 8.27
CA THR A 24 2.46 -11.83 9.62
C THR A 24 1.03 -12.33 9.78
N LEU A 25 0.05 -11.58 9.27
CA LEU A 25 -1.36 -11.85 9.57
C LEU A 25 -1.92 -12.96 8.69
N LEU A 26 -1.51 -13.07 7.41
CA LEU A 26 -1.96 -14.15 6.53
C LEU A 26 -1.51 -15.56 6.95
N PRO A 27 -0.26 -15.82 7.39
CA PRO A 27 0.08 -17.15 7.89
C PRO A 27 -0.57 -17.48 9.23
N VAL A 28 -0.89 -16.48 10.06
CA VAL A 28 -1.70 -16.68 11.27
C VAL A 28 -3.15 -17.00 10.88
N ALA A 29 -3.72 -16.25 9.94
CA ALA A 29 -5.05 -16.50 9.41
C ALA A 29 -5.16 -17.86 8.71
N ASN A 30 -4.16 -18.28 7.93
CA ASN A 30 -4.10 -19.61 7.31
C ASN A 30 -4.04 -20.76 8.34
N ARG A 31 -3.53 -20.52 9.56
CA ARG A 31 -3.53 -21.53 10.63
C ARG A 31 -4.87 -21.62 11.37
N VAL A 32 -5.60 -20.52 11.44
CA VAL A 32 -6.88 -20.44 12.17
C VAL A 32 -8.07 -20.73 11.26
N SER A 33 -7.97 -20.35 9.99
CA SER A 33 -8.97 -20.58 8.96
C SER A 33 -8.67 -21.93 8.31
N GLY A 34 -9.52 -22.94 8.53
CA GLY A 34 -9.39 -24.27 7.91
C GLY A 34 -9.68 -24.32 6.40
N GLY A 35 -9.44 -23.22 5.68
CA GLY A 35 -9.63 -23.10 4.23
C GLY A 35 -8.32 -23.29 3.45
N GLU A 36 -8.40 -23.11 2.13
CA GLU A 36 -7.25 -23.23 1.21
C GLU A 36 -6.12 -22.25 1.61
N PRO A 37 -4.88 -22.72 1.80
CA PRO A 37 -3.80 -21.85 2.22
C PRO A 37 -3.45 -20.81 1.15
N VAL A 38 -3.45 -19.53 1.52
CA VAL A 38 -3.03 -18.45 0.62
C VAL A 38 -1.51 -18.54 0.41
N ASP A 39 -1.09 -19.00 -0.77
CA ASP A 39 0.32 -19.10 -1.16
C ASP A 39 0.99 -17.72 -1.27
N ARG A 40 2.32 -17.68 -1.14
CA ARG A 40 3.13 -16.45 -1.14
C ARG A 40 2.94 -15.62 -2.41
N GLY A 41 2.63 -16.23 -3.55
CA GLY A 41 2.28 -15.52 -4.78
C GLY A 41 1.02 -14.66 -4.62
N TYR A 42 -0.04 -15.23 -4.04
CA TYR A 42 -1.27 -14.50 -3.74
C TYR A 42 -1.05 -13.42 -2.67
N GLN A 43 -0.26 -13.71 -1.62
CA GLN A 43 0.08 -12.70 -0.60
C GLN A 43 0.78 -11.49 -1.22
N THR A 44 1.67 -11.72 -2.19
CA THR A 44 2.36 -10.66 -2.92
C THR A 44 1.39 -9.87 -3.80
N VAL A 45 0.47 -10.54 -4.51
CA VAL A 45 -0.57 -9.84 -5.28
C VAL A 45 -1.47 -9.00 -4.36
N ILE A 46 -1.82 -9.48 -3.17
CA ILE A 46 -2.60 -8.72 -2.18
C ILE A 46 -1.82 -7.48 -1.70
N LEU A 47 -0.50 -7.62 -1.47
CA LEU A 47 0.37 -6.49 -1.09
C LEU A 47 0.40 -5.40 -2.16
N TRP A 48 0.53 -5.80 -3.43
CA TRP A 48 0.58 -4.91 -4.59
C TRP A 48 -0.80 -4.39 -5.03
N GLY A 49 -1.88 -5.13 -4.74
CA GLY A 49 -3.25 -4.81 -5.14
C GLY A 49 -4.01 -3.85 -4.23
N GLY A 50 -3.46 -3.52 -3.05
CA GLY A 50 -4.08 -2.62 -2.09
C GLY A 50 -4.03 -1.14 -2.49
N VAL A 51 -4.74 -0.73 -3.54
CA VAL A 51 -4.81 0.67 -4.00
C VAL A 51 -5.73 1.49 -3.08
N ARG A 52 -5.29 1.78 -1.86
CA ARG A 52 -6.07 2.51 -0.81
C ARG A 52 -5.66 3.97 -0.60
N GLY A 53 -4.97 4.58 -1.56
CA GLY A 53 -4.48 5.96 -1.44
C GLY A 53 -5.58 7.01 -1.27
N GLY A 54 -6.77 6.79 -1.83
CA GLY A 54 -7.88 7.75 -1.77
C GLY A 54 -8.39 8.05 -0.35
N ILE A 55 -8.40 7.05 0.54
CA ILE A 55 -8.86 7.24 1.93
C ILE A 55 -7.88 8.14 2.69
N ALA A 56 -6.57 7.94 2.50
CA ALA A 56 -5.54 8.77 3.13
C ALA A 56 -5.63 10.22 2.67
N LEU A 57 -5.87 10.46 1.38
CA LEU A 57 -6.07 11.81 0.84
C LEU A 57 -7.33 12.46 1.41
N ALA A 58 -8.44 11.73 1.49
CA ALA A 58 -9.68 12.23 2.10
C ALA A 58 -9.49 12.66 3.56
N ILE A 59 -8.77 11.86 4.36
CA ILE A 59 -8.45 12.21 5.75
C ILE A 59 -7.57 13.47 5.80
N ALA A 60 -6.55 13.56 4.94
CA ALA A 60 -5.68 14.73 4.90
C ALA A 60 -6.43 16.02 4.55
N LEU A 61 -7.37 15.95 3.59
CA LEU A 61 -8.20 17.10 3.21
C LEU A 61 -9.22 17.48 4.29
N SER A 62 -9.68 16.50 5.08
CA SER A 62 -10.62 16.69 6.18
C SER A 62 -10.01 17.34 7.44
N LEU A 63 -8.70 17.58 7.47
CA LEU A 63 -8.06 18.25 8.61
C LEU A 63 -8.61 19.68 8.79
N PRO A 64 -8.93 20.10 10.03
CA PRO A 64 -9.35 21.47 10.32
C PRO A 64 -8.18 22.45 10.17
N GLU A 65 -8.49 23.71 9.84
CA GLU A 65 -7.48 24.77 9.62
C GLU A 65 -6.68 25.13 10.89
N SER A 66 -7.11 24.69 12.07
CA SER A 66 -6.40 24.86 13.33
C SER A 66 -5.15 23.98 13.46
N VAL A 67 -4.92 23.03 12.55
CA VAL A 67 -3.78 22.10 12.60
C VAL A 67 -2.51 22.80 12.08
N PRO A 68 -1.43 22.86 12.88
CA PRO A 68 -0.14 23.36 12.40
C PRO A 68 0.36 22.54 11.22
N SER A 69 0.91 23.22 10.20
CA SER A 69 1.50 22.55 9.02
C SER A 69 0.53 21.70 8.20
N ARG A 70 -0.78 22.03 8.21
CA ARG A 70 -1.81 21.36 7.39
C ARG A 70 -1.44 21.27 5.91
N GLU A 71 -1.00 22.37 5.30
CA GLU A 71 -0.61 22.40 3.88
C GLU A 71 0.56 21.45 3.56
N LEU A 72 1.51 21.31 4.50
CA LEU A 72 2.61 20.35 4.39
C LEU A 72 2.07 18.91 4.41
N ILE A 73 1.13 18.60 5.29
CA ILE A 73 0.52 17.25 5.39
C ILE A 73 -0.25 16.92 4.12
N ILE A 74 -1.04 17.87 3.60
CA ILE A 74 -1.83 17.70 2.39
C ILE A 74 -0.91 17.50 1.19
N SER A 75 0.13 18.32 1.02
CA SER A 75 1.08 18.20 -0.09
C SER A 75 1.84 16.88 -0.07
N LEU A 76 2.34 16.46 1.11
CA LEU A 76 3.03 15.17 1.27
C LEU A 76 2.11 13.97 1.00
N THR A 77 0.89 14.00 1.55
CA THR A 77 -0.09 12.92 1.35
C THR A 77 -0.50 12.82 -0.11
N THR A 78 -0.79 13.96 -0.75
CA THR A 78 -1.17 13.99 -2.17
C THR A 78 -0.03 13.46 -3.04
N GLY A 79 1.20 13.93 -2.82
CA GLY A 79 2.38 13.44 -3.55
C GLY A 79 2.61 11.94 -3.37
N ALA A 80 2.55 11.45 -2.13
CA ALA A 80 2.72 10.03 -1.83
C ALA A 80 1.62 9.18 -2.47
N VAL A 81 0.36 9.62 -2.40
CA VAL A 81 -0.79 8.94 -3.02
C VAL A 81 -0.65 8.91 -4.53
N LEU A 82 -0.33 10.03 -5.19
CA LEU A 82 -0.16 10.07 -6.63
C LEU A 82 0.95 9.13 -7.11
N VAL A 83 2.12 9.16 -6.47
CA VAL A 83 3.23 8.24 -6.80
C VAL A 83 2.80 6.80 -6.59
N SER A 84 2.16 6.51 -5.46
CA SER A 84 1.65 5.18 -5.13
C SER A 84 0.62 4.67 -6.14
N LEU A 85 -0.30 5.53 -6.60
CA LEU A 85 -1.34 5.19 -7.57
C LEU A 85 -0.70 4.86 -8.92
N VAL A 86 0.17 5.74 -9.44
CA VAL A 86 0.83 5.52 -10.74
C VAL A 86 1.66 4.24 -10.70
N VAL A 87 2.53 4.08 -9.71
CA VAL A 87 3.41 2.90 -9.62
C VAL A 87 2.59 1.62 -9.50
N GLN A 88 1.56 1.59 -8.65
CA GLN A 88 0.75 0.38 -8.46
C GLN A 88 -0.10 0.04 -9.69
N MET A 89 -0.69 1.04 -10.37
CA MET A 89 -1.49 0.82 -11.58
C MET A 89 -0.68 0.16 -12.70
N PHE A 90 0.54 0.61 -12.94
CA PHE A 90 1.40 0.03 -13.99
C PHE A 90 2.07 -1.29 -13.57
N THR A 91 2.22 -1.55 -12.27
CA THR A 91 2.99 -2.70 -11.78
C THR A 91 2.12 -3.93 -11.52
N ILE A 92 0.83 -3.75 -11.24
CA ILE A 92 -0.05 -4.86 -10.82
C ILE A 92 -0.20 -5.95 -11.87
N GLU A 93 -0.36 -5.59 -13.14
CA GLU A 93 -0.48 -6.55 -14.25
C GLU A 93 0.82 -7.33 -14.47
N ARG A 94 1.98 -6.70 -14.19
CA ARG A 94 3.27 -7.42 -14.19
C ARG A 94 3.40 -8.38 -13.02
N VAL A 95 2.98 -7.97 -11.83
CA VAL A 95 3.07 -8.81 -10.62
C VAL A 95 2.17 -10.04 -10.75
N VAL A 96 0.94 -9.88 -11.22
CA VAL A 96 0.01 -11.01 -11.45
C VAL A 96 0.58 -11.99 -12.49
N ARG A 97 1.09 -11.50 -13.62
CA ARG A 97 1.73 -12.34 -14.64
C ARG A 97 3.01 -13.02 -14.16
N TYR A 98 3.81 -12.34 -13.34
CA TYR A 98 5.04 -12.90 -12.78
C TYR A 98 4.74 -14.14 -11.91
N PHE A 99 3.68 -14.08 -11.11
CA PHE A 99 3.25 -15.20 -10.28
C PHE A 99 2.35 -16.22 -10.99
N ARG A 100 2.08 -16.05 -12.30
CA ARG A 100 1.24 -16.96 -13.12
C ARG A 100 -0.11 -17.29 -12.51
N LEU A 101 -0.69 -16.33 -11.79
CA LEU A 101 -2.03 -16.45 -11.19
C LEU A 101 -3.15 -16.12 -12.20
N ASP A 102 -2.79 -15.98 -13.48
CA ASP A 102 -3.69 -15.75 -14.62
C ASP A 102 -4.33 -17.04 -15.15
N ARG A 103 -3.93 -18.20 -14.62
CA ARG A 103 -4.57 -19.49 -14.91
C ARG A 103 -5.25 -20.02 -13.65
N PRO A 104 -6.59 -20.02 -13.57
CA PRO A 104 -7.27 -20.79 -12.54
C PRO A 104 -6.96 -22.27 -12.79
N THR A 105 -6.37 -22.92 -11.77
CA THR A 105 -6.27 -24.39 -11.69
C THR A 105 -7.64 -25.01 -11.53
#